data_AF-A0A8H3H2F6-F1
#
_entry.id   AF-A0A8H3H2F6-F1
#
_cell.length_a   1.000
_cell.length_b   1.000
_cell.length_c   1.000
_cell.angle_alpha   90.00
_cell.angle_beta   90.00
_cell.angle_gamma   90.00
#
_symmetry.space_group_name_H-M   'P 1'
#
loop_
_entity.id
_entity.type
_entity.pdbx_description
1 polymer ?
#
loop_
_entity_poly.entity_id
_entity_poly.type
_entity_poly.pdbx_seq_one_letter_code
_entity_poly.pdbx_strand_id
1 'polypeptide(L)'
;MNRFFRIPELVQITGSYGEPADNARLALTCRTLFLHAIPVAWASVSGVTRLLLLLEGAGCVVREDPIGKLTELKLLENLGEAPTSRFDFYANLVTSLEIFEYED
;
A
#
# COMPACT_ATOMS: atom_id res chain seq x y z
N MET A 1 -37.11 0.54 11.20
CA MET A 1 -36.06 1.43 11.76
C MET A 1 -34.97 1.54 10.71
N ASN A 2 -35.04 2.54 9.82
CA ASN A 2 -34.12 2.66 8.69
C ASN A 2 -32.76 3.17 9.16
N ARG A 3 -31.79 2.27 9.29
CA ARG A 3 -30.39 2.64 9.49
C ARG A 3 -29.81 2.98 8.11
N PHE A 4 -29.81 4.26 7.77
CA PHE A 4 -29.00 4.73 6.65
C PHE A 4 -27.55 4.64 7.08
N PHE A 5 -26.77 3.78 6.44
CA PHE A 5 -25.32 3.77 6.63
C PHE A 5 -24.76 5.09 6.09
N ARG A 6 -23.85 5.72 6.83
CA ARG A 6 -23.14 6.89 6.30
C ARG A 6 -22.06 6.39 5.32
N ILE A 7 -21.55 7.31 4.51
CA ILE A 7 -20.58 7.02 3.45
C ILE A 7 -19.35 6.23 3.97
N PRO A 8 -18.74 6.54 5.13
CA PRO A 8 -17.60 5.78 5.64
C PRO A 8 -17.92 4.31 5.93
N GLU A 9 -19.06 4.04 6.56
CA GLU A 9 -19.50 2.70 6.96
C GLU A 9 -19.82 1.85 5.73
N LEU A 10 -20.46 2.46 4.71
CA LEU A 10 -20.66 1.80 3.42
C LEU A 10 -19.34 1.43 2.77
N VAL A 11 -18.37 2.34 2.74
CA VAL A 11 -17.06 2.11 2.11
C VAL A 11 -16.28 1.00 2.83
N GLN A 12 -16.30 0.95 4.15
CA GLN A 12 -15.70 -0.16 4.90
C GLN A 12 -16.35 -1.50 4.58
N ILE A 13 -17.68 -1.54 4.58
CA ILE A 13 -18.42 -2.77 4.27
C ILE A 13 -18.11 -3.20 2.84
N THR A 14 -18.28 -2.33 1.84
CA THR A 14 -18.01 -2.67 0.44
C THR A 14 -16.55 -3.05 0.23
N GLY A 15 -15.63 -2.34 0.90
CA GLY A 15 -14.20 -2.58 0.79
C GLY A 15 -13.76 -3.92 1.38
N SER A 16 -14.44 -4.40 2.43
CA SER A 16 -14.15 -5.71 3.03
C SER A 16 -14.49 -6.90 2.12
N TYR A 17 -15.36 -6.69 1.13
CA TYR A 17 -15.72 -7.70 0.13
C TYR A 17 -15.05 -7.47 -1.23
N GLY A 18 -14.48 -6.28 -1.45
CA GLY A 18 -13.85 -5.90 -2.71
C GLY A 18 -12.42 -6.41 -2.82
N GLU A 19 -12.01 -6.76 -4.04
CA GLU A 19 -10.59 -7.04 -4.31
C GLU A 19 -9.73 -5.78 -4.11
N PRO A 20 -8.44 -5.92 -3.76
CA PRO A 20 -7.53 -4.79 -3.57
C PRO A 20 -7.54 -3.80 -4.73
N ALA A 21 -7.62 -4.30 -5.97
CA ALA A 21 -7.64 -3.50 -7.18
C ALA A 21 -8.92 -2.64 -7.30
N ASP A 22 -10.07 -3.18 -6.91
CA ASP A 22 -11.34 -2.46 -6.95
C ASP A 22 -11.43 -1.43 -5.83
N ASN A 23 -10.91 -1.76 -4.64
CA ASN A 23 -10.78 -0.81 -3.54
C ASN A 23 -9.88 0.38 -3.90
N ALA A 24 -8.80 0.13 -4.65
CA ALA A 24 -7.96 1.21 -5.18
C ALA A 24 -8.72 2.09 -6.19
N ARG A 25 -9.51 1.51 -7.09
CA ARG A 25 -10.35 2.27 -8.04
C ARG A 25 -11.41 3.11 -7.32
N LEU A 26 -12.01 2.55 -6.26
CA LEU A 26 -12.97 3.26 -5.41
C LEU A 26 -12.30 4.44 -4.69
N ALA A 27 -11.07 4.27 -4.21
CA ALA A 27 -10.32 5.36 -3.58
C ALA A 27 -10.04 6.52 -4.57
N LEU A 28 -9.88 6.24 -5.86
CA LEU A 28 -9.59 7.25 -6.88
C LEU A 28 -10.82 8.04 -7.35
N THR A 29 -12.04 7.67 -6.95
CA THR A 29 -13.26 8.26 -7.51
C THR A 29 -13.50 9.68 -7.02
N CYS A 30 -13.29 9.96 -5.73
CA CYS A 30 -13.37 11.31 -5.16
C CYS A 30 -12.62 11.40 -3.84
N ARG A 31 -12.36 12.63 -3.35
CA ARG A 31 -11.62 12.86 -2.10
C ARG A 31 -12.22 12.17 -0.88
N THR A 32 -13.55 12.17 -0.75
CA THR A 32 -14.22 11.53 0.39
C THR A 32 -14.04 10.02 0.36
N LEU A 33 -14.24 9.40 -0.81
CA LEU A 33 -14.04 7.97 -0.98
C LEU A 33 -12.56 7.59 -0.82
N PHE A 34 -11.64 8.42 -1.29
CA PHE A 34 -10.20 8.25 -1.08
C PHE A 34 -9.89 8.05 0.40
N LEU A 35 -10.30 8.98 1.27
CA LEU A 35 -9.99 8.93 2.70
C LEU A 35 -10.54 7.70 3.42
N HIS A 36 -11.61 7.09 2.90
CA HIS A 36 -12.25 5.93 3.53
C HIS A 36 -11.87 4.60 2.89
N ALA A 37 -11.61 4.56 1.58
CA ALA A 37 -11.28 3.34 0.85
C ALA A 37 -9.78 3.05 0.86
N ILE A 38 -8.94 4.09 0.95
CA ILE A 38 -7.49 3.92 0.89
C ILE A 38 -6.89 3.06 2.03
N PRO A 39 -7.38 3.11 3.28
CA PRO A 39 -6.91 2.22 4.34
C PRO A 39 -7.25 0.75 4.05
N VAL A 40 -8.44 0.50 3.49
CA VAL A 40 -8.89 -0.86 3.16
C VAL A 40 -8.07 -1.43 1.99
N ALA A 41 -7.81 -0.62 0.97
CA ALA A 41 -6.94 -1.01 -0.13
C ALA A 41 -5.52 -1.33 0.36
N TRP A 42 -4.94 -0.49 1.23
CA TRP A 42 -3.57 -0.69 1.71
C TRP A 42 -3.41 -1.84 2.71
N ALA A 43 -4.42 -2.13 3.54
CA ALA A 43 -4.40 -3.29 4.44
C ALA A 43 -4.29 -4.63 3.68
N SER A 44 -4.67 -4.65 2.40
CA SER A 44 -4.65 -5.85 1.54
C SER A 44 -3.41 -5.98 0.64
N VAL A 45 -2.50 -4.99 0.68
CA VAL A 45 -1.26 -5.00 -0.10
C VAL A 45 -0.14 -5.60 0.74
N SER A 46 0.61 -6.56 0.19
CA SER A 46 1.91 -6.98 0.76
C SER A 46 2.84 -5.76 0.78
N GLY A 47 2.98 -5.18 1.98
CA GLY A 47 3.13 -3.74 2.14
C GLY A 47 4.54 -3.23 1.92
N VAL A 48 5.56 -4.00 2.30
CA VAL A 48 6.94 -3.50 2.43
C VAL A 48 7.47 -2.98 1.09
N THR A 49 7.43 -3.81 0.05
CA THR A 49 8.00 -3.47 -1.26
C THR A 49 7.27 -2.33 -1.94
N ARG A 50 5.92 -2.31 -1.86
CA ARG A 50 5.12 -1.25 -2.48
C ARG A 50 5.20 0.05 -1.69
N LEU A 51 5.34 -0.01 -0.37
CA LEU A 51 5.51 1.17 0.48
C LEU A 51 6.86 1.82 0.21
N LEU A 52 7.93 1.03 0.13
CA LEU A 52 9.27 1.54 -0.15
C LEU A 52 9.38 2.19 -1.53
N LEU A 53 8.61 1.74 -2.52
CA LEU A 53 8.50 2.38 -3.84
C LEU A 53 7.82 3.76 -3.82
N LEU A 54 7.20 4.16 -2.71
CA LEU A 54 6.63 5.51 -2.57
C LEU A 54 7.66 6.56 -2.15
N LEU A 55 8.85 6.12 -1.71
CA LEU A 55 10.00 6.99 -1.55
C LEU A 55 10.44 7.49 -2.93
N GLU A 56 10.55 8.80 -3.09
CA GLU A 56 10.97 9.37 -4.36
C GLU A 56 12.37 8.88 -4.73
N GLY A 57 12.54 8.40 -5.96
CA GLY A 57 13.79 7.81 -6.44
C GLY A 57 14.05 6.36 -6.00
N ALA A 58 13.16 5.74 -5.21
CA ALA A 58 13.23 4.30 -4.97
C ALA A 58 12.93 3.52 -6.25
N GLY A 59 13.78 2.54 -6.55
CA GLY A 59 13.62 1.63 -7.67
C GLY A 59 13.43 0.19 -7.20
N CYS A 60 12.74 -0.61 -8.01
CA CYS A 60 12.63 -2.05 -7.80
C CYS A 60 13.21 -2.76 -9.02
N VAL A 61 14.12 -3.69 -8.78
CA VAL A 61 14.68 -4.58 -9.81
C VAL A 61 14.37 -6.01 -9.39
N VAL A 62 13.55 -6.69 -10.18
CA VAL A 62 13.34 -8.13 -10.01
C VAL A 62 14.48 -8.84 -10.72
N ARG A 63 15.22 -9.66 -9.98
CA ARG A 63 16.25 -10.54 -10.54
C ARG A 63 15.82 -11.99 -10.41
N GLU A 64 16.07 -12.78 -11.45
CA GLU A 64 15.96 -14.22 -11.36
C GLU A 64 17.24 -14.76 -10.72
N ASP A 65 17.09 -15.39 -9.56
CA ASP A 65 18.15 -16.04 -8.78
C ASP A 65 17.95 -17.56 -8.85
N PRO A 66 19.02 -18.39 -8.78
CA PRO A 66 18.89 -19.85 -8.77
C PRO A 66 17.93 -20.41 -7.72
N ILE A 67 17.69 -19.68 -6.62
CA ILE A 67 16.86 -20.11 -5.49
C ILE A 67 15.43 -19.52 -5.58
N GLY A 68 15.19 -18.55 -6.48
CA GLY A 68 13.86 -17.99 -6.72
C GLY A 68 13.87 -16.59 -7.33
N LYS A 69 12.71 -15.91 -7.31
CA LYS A 69 12.63 -14.49 -7.72
C LYS A 69 13.04 -13.60 -6.55
N LEU A 70 14.17 -12.91 -6.69
CA LEU A 70 14.60 -11.91 -5.72
C LEU A 70 14.09 -10.52 -6.16
N THR A 71 13.52 -9.77 -5.22
CA THR A 71 13.15 -8.37 -5.45
C THR A 71 14.16 -7.46 -4.76
N GLU A 72 15.05 -6.85 -5.54
CA GLU A 72 16.05 -5.91 -5.04
C GLU A 72 15.47 -4.49 -5.04
N LEU A 73 15.44 -3.86 -3.86
CA LEU A 73 15.05 -2.47 -3.70
C LEU A 73 16.29 -1.58 -3.73
N LYS A 74 16.34 -0.67 -4.70
CA LYS A 74 17.36 0.37 -4.77
C LYS A 74 16.85 1.61 -4.09
N LEU A 75 17.42 1.92 -2.94
CA LEU A 75 17.18 3.13 -2.18
C LEU A 75 18.20 4.21 -2.59
N LEU A 76 17.82 5.49 -2.48
CA LEU A 76 18.75 6.61 -2.70
C LEU A 76 19.80 6.66 -1.59
N GLU A 77 21.02 7.05 -1.96
CA GLU A 77 22.12 7.27 -0.99
C GLU A 77 21.79 8.39 0.02
N ASN A 78 20.93 9.35 -0.35
CA ASN A 78 20.50 10.48 0.48
C ASN A 78 19.01 10.42 0.85
N LEU A 79 18.55 9.29 1.39
CA LEU A 79 17.14 9.10 1.78
C LEU A 79 16.61 10.20 2.72
N GLY A 80 17.46 10.76 3.58
CA GLY A 80 17.10 11.80 4.55
C GLY A 80 16.70 13.14 3.94
N GLU A 81 17.01 13.37 2.66
CA GLU A 81 16.65 14.60 1.93
C GLU A 81 15.48 14.38 0.96
N ALA A 82 15.06 13.12 0.77
CA ALA A 82 14.00 12.77 -0.18
C ALA A 82 12.61 13.12 0.39
N PRO A 83 11.65 13.57 -0.45
CA PRO A 83 10.28 13.79 -0.02
C PRO A 83 9.60 12.49 0.47
N THR A 84 9.38 12.37 1.78
CA THR A 84 8.73 11.19 2.40
C THR A 84 7.22 11.33 2.55
N SER A 85 6.63 12.48 2.20
CA SER A 85 5.21 12.78 2.49
C SER A 85 4.21 11.70 2.05
N ARG A 86 4.43 11.06 0.89
CA ARG A 86 3.59 9.94 0.43
C ARG A 86 3.85 8.69 1.25
N PHE A 87 5.12 8.34 1.45
CA PHE A 87 5.51 7.23 2.31
C PHE A 87 4.87 7.37 3.70
N ASP A 88 4.99 8.53 4.34
CA ASP A 88 4.46 8.80 5.68
C ASP A 88 2.93 8.72 5.73
N PHE A 89 2.25 9.18 4.69
CA PHE A 89 0.79 9.07 4.59
C PHE A 89 0.34 7.61 4.57
N TYR A 90 1.00 6.77 3.76
CA TYR A 90 0.61 5.37 3.56
C TYR A 90 1.17 4.43 4.63
N ALA A 91 2.29 4.76 5.26
CA ALA A 91 2.94 3.95 6.29
C ALA A 91 2.00 3.69 7.48
N ASN A 92 1.21 4.69 7.87
CA ASN A 92 0.22 4.57 8.95
C ASN A 92 -0.96 3.63 8.63
N LEU A 93 -1.12 3.24 7.36
CA LEU A 93 -2.19 2.37 6.88
C LEU A 93 -1.72 0.91 6.72
N VAL A 94 -0.42 0.66 6.85
CA VAL A 94 0.15 -0.68 6.74
C VAL A 94 -0.06 -1.42 8.06
N THR A 95 -0.85 -2.50 8.00
CA THR A 95 -1.19 -3.33 9.18
C THR A 95 -0.28 -4.55 9.34
N SER A 96 0.47 -4.93 8.30
CA SER A 96 1.41 -6.06 8.31
C SER A 96 2.62 -5.77 7.43
N LEU A 97 3.81 -6.11 7.90
CA LEU A 97 5.07 -6.03 7.16
C LEU A 97 5.68 -7.44 7.14
N GLU A 98 5.81 -8.02 5.96
CA GLU A 98 6.49 -9.30 5.75
C GLU A 98 7.91 -9.03 5.25
N ILE A 99 8.89 -9.34 6.10
CA ILE A 99 10.31 -9.31 5.74
C ILE A 99 10.74 -10.75 5.50
N PHE A 100 11.19 -11.05 4.29
CA PHE A 100 11.75 -12.36 3.96
C PHE A 100 13.26 -12.29 4.19
N GLU A 101 13.75 -13.03 5.18
CA GLU A 101 15.18 -13.34 5.28
C GLU A 101 15.53 -14.42 4.24
N TYR A 102 16.59 -14.19 3.49
CA TYR A 102 17.17 -15.20 2.62
C TYR A 102 18.10 -16.06 3.49
N GLU A 103 17.82 -17.36 3.60
CA GLU A 103 18.79 -18.33 4.12
C GLU A 103 19.69 -18.77 2.96
N ASP A 104 21.00 -18.57 3.11
CA ASP A 104 22.08 -18.99 2.19
C ASP A 104 22.25 -20.51 2.13
#